data_AF-A0AAU1ICS7-F1
#
_entry.id   AF-A0AAU1ICS7-F1
#
_cell.length_a   1.000
_cell.length_b   1.000
_cell.length_c   1.000
_cell.angle_alpha   90.00
_cell.angle_beta   90.00
_cell.angle_gamma   90.00
#
_symmetry.space_group_name_H-M   'P 1'
#
loop_
_entity.id
_entity.type
_entity.pdbx_description
1 polymer ?
#
loop_
_entity_poly.entity_id
_entity_poly.type
_entity_poly.pdbx_seq_one_letter_code
_entity_poly.pdbx_strand_id
1 'polypeptide(L)'
;MGFLEDGVQVRRSLASCWDVRFEQGAPVRPFRWPKGGQSFAGWYFSSTTGEHIGYESWLERDWLILLDGDPQVRGIASQPFWLHWHDGERLRRHAPDFFVRLADGRGRVVDVRAADRVDEVAAEVFETTERACRAVDWEFGRVGAVDPVPSRRSHWTSPRKAAAQQRELGLAGDCLHD
;
A
#
# COMPACT_ATOMS: atom_id res chain seq x y z
N MET A 1 -1.30 -12.18 0.93
CA MET A 1 -0.62 -11.42 -0.14
C MET A 1 -0.61 -12.26 -1.41
N GLY A 2 -1.03 -11.68 -2.53
CA GLY A 2 -0.85 -12.26 -3.86
C GLY A 2 0.03 -11.36 -4.69
N PHE A 3 1.15 -11.83 -5.23
CA PHE A 3 2.11 -10.99 -5.97
C PHE A 3 2.83 -11.80 -7.04
N LEU A 4 3.63 -11.11 -7.86
CA LEU A 4 4.49 -11.72 -8.85
C LEU A 4 5.90 -11.91 -8.27
N GLU A 5 6.39 -13.14 -8.27
CA GLU A 5 7.76 -13.51 -7.92
C GLU A 5 8.36 -14.22 -9.13
N ASP A 6 9.42 -13.65 -9.71
CA ASP A 6 10.02 -14.13 -10.97
C ASP A 6 9.01 -14.34 -12.10
N GLY A 7 8.00 -13.47 -12.18
CA GLY A 7 6.91 -13.53 -13.17
C GLY A 7 5.82 -14.57 -12.85
N VAL A 8 5.95 -15.33 -11.76
CA VAL A 8 4.95 -16.31 -11.31
C VAL A 8 4.07 -15.72 -10.23
N GLN A 9 2.76 -15.92 -10.36
CA GLN A 9 1.82 -15.49 -9.33
C GLN A 9 1.91 -16.40 -8.11
N VAL A 10 2.28 -15.83 -6.97
CA VAL A 10 2.39 -16.52 -5.68
C VAL A 10 1.39 -15.95 -4.68
N ARG A 11 0.93 -16.79 -3.73
CA ARG A 11 0.10 -16.37 -2.60
C ARG A 11 0.76 -16.81 -1.29
N ARG A 12 1.06 -15.84 -0.42
CA ARG A 12 1.69 -16.07 0.89
C ARG A 12 0.96 -15.29 1.99
N SER A 13 1.17 -15.69 3.24
CA SER A 13 0.72 -14.91 4.40
C SER A 13 1.48 -13.57 4.44
N LEU A 14 0.89 -12.51 4.99
CA LEU A 14 1.58 -11.22 5.09
C LEU A 14 2.84 -11.31 5.97
N ALA A 15 2.79 -12.08 7.06
CA ALA A 15 3.93 -12.32 7.95
C ALA A 15 5.11 -13.02 7.25
N SER A 16 4.82 -13.82 6.23
CA SER A 16 5.84 -14.52 5.43
C SER A 16 6.38 -13.68 4.27
N CYS A 17 6.03 -12.40 4.17
CA CYS A 17 6.47 -11.51 3.08
C CYS A 17 7.46 -10.43 3.54
N TRP A 18 8.09 -10.58 4.71
CA TRP A 18 8.99 -9.57 5.28
C TRP A 18 10.28 -9.38 4.45
N ASP A 19 10.72 -10.43 3.78
CA ASP A 19 11.92 -10.49 2.92
C ASP A 19 11.62 -10.14 1.45
N VAL A 20 10.35 -10.02 1.08
CA VAL A 20 9.93 -9.69 -0.28
C VAL A 20 10.20 -8.21 -0.57
N ARG A 21 10.93 -7.97 -1.66
CA ARG A 21 11.24 -6.63 -2.17
C ARG A 21 10.10 -6.11 -3.05
N PHE A 22 8.97 -5.78 -2.44
CA PHE A 22 7.80 -5.26 -3.17
C PHE A 22 8.09 -3.98 -3.95
N GLU A 23 9.08 -3.20 -3.54
CA GLU A 23 9.57 -2.02 -4.28
C GLU A 23 10.24 -2.36 -5.63
N GLN A 24 10.53 -3.63 -5.90
CA GLN A 24 11.02 -4.17 -7.18
C GLN A 24 9.94 -5.00 -7.89
N GLY A 25 8.75 -5.09 -7.31
CA GLY A 25 7.66 -5.92 -7.80
C GLY A 25 6.95 -5.29 -8.99
N ALA A 26 6.65 -6.12 -10.00
CA ALA A 26 5.79 -5.72 -11.11
C ALA A 26 4.33 -5.55 -10.65
N PRO A 27 3.53 -4.69 -11.31
CA PRO A 27 2.12 -4.52 -11.00
C PRO A 27 1.34 -5.85 -11.10
N VAL A 28 0.52 -6.16 -10.09
CA VAL A 28 -0.30 -7.39 -10.07
C VAL A 28 -1.58 -7.31 -10.88
N ARG A 29 -1.84 -6.16 -11.47
CA ARG A 29 -2.96 -5.93 -12.39
C ARG A 29 -2.54 -4.94 -13.47
N PRO A 30 -3.12 -5.05 -14.68
CA PRO A 30 -2.89 -4.06 -15.72
C PRO A 30 -3.46 -2.70 -15.28
N PHE A 31 -2.75 -1.64 -15.64
CA PHE A 31 -3.25 -0.28 -15.43
C PHE A 31 -4.51 -0.03 -16.25
N ARG A 32 -5.45 0.70 -15.66
CA ARG A 32 -6.66 1.16 -16.36
C ARG A 32 -6.31 2.40 -17.19
N TRP A 33 -6.27 2.25 -18.51
CA TRP A 33 -6.05 3.35 -19.45
C TRP A 33 -7.40 3.86 -19.98
N PRO A 34 -7.87 5.05 -19.56
CA PRO A 34 -9.10 5.62 -20.07
C PRO A 34 -8.89 6.04 -21.53
N LYS A 35 -9.70 5.52 -22.45
CA LYS A 35 -9.78 6.04 -23.82
C LYS A 35 -10.77 7.22 -23.83
N GLY A 36 -10.27 8.45 -23.99
CA GLY A 36 -11.09 9.59 -24.39
C GLY A 36 -11.62 10.56 -23.31
N GLY A 37 -10.84 10.91 -22.27
CA GLY A 37 -11.12 12.12 -21.46
C GLY A 37 -10.63 12.12 -19.99
N GLN A 38 -10.37 13.33 -19.49
CA GLN A 38 -10.08 13.88 -18.14
C GLN A 38 -9.18 13.14 -17.11
N SER A 39 -9.03 11.81 -17.13
CA SER A 39 -8.05 11.11 -16.29
C SER A 39 -6.91 10.58 -17.14
N PHE A 40 -5.68 11.03 -16.85
CA PHE A 40 -4.47 10.59 -17.51
C PHE A 40 -3.85 9.46 -16.68
N ALA A 41 -3.83 8.26 -17.25
CA ALA A 41 -2.92 7.21 -16.82
C ALA A 41 -1.60 7.38 -17.57
N GLY A 42 -0.48 7.02 -16.97
CA GLY A 42 0.84 7.28 -17.55
C GLY A 42 1.98 6.57 -16.84
N TRP A 43 3.19 6.88 -17.31
CA TRP A 43 4.44 6.48 -16.70
C TRP A 43 5.16 7.71 -16.15
N TYR A 44 5.73 7.58 -14.96
CA TYR A 44 6.59 8.58 -14.32
C TYR A 44 7.97 7.98 -14.11
N PHE A 45 9.02 8.64 -14.59
CA PHE A 45 10.39 8.21 -14.31
C PHE A 45 10.79 8.65 -12.90
N SER A 46 10.96 7.69 -11.99
CA SER A 46 11.40 7.94 -10.62
C SER A 46 12.93 8.04 -10.58
N SER A 47 13.42 9.17 -10.09
CA SER A 47 14.85 9.37 -9.84
C SER A 47 15.38 8.50 -8.68
N THR A 48 14.52 8.13 -7.74
CA THR A 48 14.85 7.24 -6.62
C THR A 48 15.09 5.80 -7.07
N THR A 49 14.26 5.27 -7.97
CA THR A 49 14.40 3.87 -8.44
C THR A 49 15.19 3.75 -9.74
N GLY A 50 15.25 4.82 -10.54
CA GLY A 50 15.77 4.77 -11.91
C GLY A 50 14.84 4.07 -12.89
N GLU A 51 13.55 3.89 -12.54
CA GLU A 51 12.57 3.14 -13.31
C GLU A 51 11.28 3.94 -13.59
N HIS A 52 10.47 3.43 -14.52
CA HIS A 52 9.15 4.00 -14.80
C HIS A 52 8.10 3.38 -13.88
N ILE A 53 7.44 4.21 -13.08
CA ILE A 53 6.35 3.83 -12.20
C ILE A 53 5.03 4.26 -12.84
N GLY A 54 4.07 3.33 -12.92
CA GLY A 54 2.76 3.61 -13.52
C GLY A 54 1.81 4.30 -12.55
N TYR A 55 0.94 5.17 -13.09
CA TYR A 55 -0.15 5.80 -12.35
C TYR A 55 -1.43 5.81 -13.21
N GLU A 56 -2.59 5.77 -12.56
CA GLU A 56 -3.91 5.75 -13.23
C GLU A 56 -4.62 7.11 -13.15
N SER A 57 -4.09 8.08 -12.40
CA SER A 57 -4.67 9.42 -12.25
C SER A 57 -3.63 10.53 -12.05
N TRP A 58 -4.04 11.78 -12.34
CA TRP A 58 -3.21 12.96 -12.05
C TRP A 58 -2.83 13.06 -10.58
N LEU A 59 -3.76 12.70 -9.69
CA LEU A 59 -3.52 12.74 -8.27
C LEU A 59 -2.45 11.73 -7.84
N GLU A 60 -2.50 10.51 -8.39
CA GLU A 60 -1.45 9.50 -8.17
C GLU A 60 -0.09 9.98 -8.70
N ARG A 61 -0.06 10.62 -9.86
CA ARG A 61 1.18 11.19 -10.41
C ARG A 61 1.77 12.28 -9.49
N ASP A 62 0.93 13.17 -8.98
CA ASP A 62 1.39 14.25 -8.11
C ASP A 62 1.94 13.67 -6.79
N TRP A 63 1.34 12.60 -6.26
CA TRP A 63 1.90 11.84 -5.13
C TRP A 63 3.19 11.10 -5.48
N LEU A 64 3.32 10.52 -6.68
CA LEU A 64 4.58 9.92 -7.11
C LEU A 64 5.73 10.94 -7.11
N ILE A 65 5.49 12.16 -7.58
CA ILE A 65 6.49 13.24 -7.57
C ILE A 65 6.91 13.56 -6.13
N LEU A 66 5.95 13.63 -5.19
CA LEU A 66 6.26 13.88 -3.78
C LEU A 66 7.02 12.73 -3.13
N LEU A 67 6.64 11.49 -3.42
CA LEU A 67 7.32 10.30 -2.92
C LEU A 67 8.75 10.21 -3.45
N ASP A 68 8.96 10.51 -4.73
CA ASP A 68 10.29 10.49 -5.36
C ASP A 68 11.22 11.58 -4.82
N GLY A 69 10.66 12.68 -4.31
CA GLY A 69 11.42 13.75 -3.66
C GLY A 69 11.66 13.57 -2.16
N ASP A 70 11.08 12.56 -1.52
CA ASP A 70 11.23 12.33 -0.08
C ASP A 70 12.56 11.60 0.23
N PRO A 71 13.50 12.20 0.98
CA PRO A 71 14.80 11.59 1.28
C PRO A 71 14.71 10.32 2.14
N GLN A 72 13.55 10.02 2.73
CA GLN A 72 13.32 8.76 3.43
C GLN A 72 12.92 7.62 2.49
N VAL A 73 12.56 7.90 1.24
CA VAL A 73 12.12 6.88 0.27
C VAL A 73 13.32 6.26 -0.43
N ARG A 74 13.31 4.94 -0.56
CA ARG A 74 14.37 4.12 -1.19
C ARG A 74 13.87 3.27 -2.35
N GLY A 75 12.56 3.12 -2.48
CA GLY A 75 11.95 2.40 -3.58
C GLY A 75 10.46 2.68 -3.63
N ILE A 76 9.92 2.65 -4.84
CA ILE A 76 8.51 2.92 -5.12
C ILE A 76 8.06 1.89 -6.15
N ALA A 77 6.96 1.20 -5.88
CA ALA A 77 6.33 0.31 -6.84
C ALA A 77 4.84 0.59 -6.94
N SER A 78 4.29 0.43 -8.14
CA SER A 78 2.87 0.65 -8.43
C SER A 78 2.12 -0.67 -8.38
N GLN A 79 1.08 -0.71 -7.54
CA GLN A 79 0.18 -1.86 -7.39
C GLN A 79 0.91 -3.22 -7.27
N PRO A 80 1.88 -3.38 -6.35
CA PRO A 80 2.81 -4.52 -6.39
C PRO A 80 2.26 -5.81 -5.79
N PHE A 81 1.10 -5.77 -5.14
CA PHE A 81 0.48 -6.95 -4.55
C PHE A 81 -1.04 -6.79 -4.36
N TRP A 82 -1.70 -7.93 -4.18
CA TRP A 82 -3.08 -8.05 -3.70
C TRP A 82 -3.10 -8.42 -2.22
N LEU A 83 -3.68 -7.54 -1.39
CA LEU A 83 -4.19 -7.89 -0.08
C LEU A 83 -5.48 -8.69 -0.24
N HIS A 84 -5.61 -9.79 0.49
CA HIS A 84 -6.79 -10.64 0.47
C HIS A 84 -7.28 -10.84 1.91
N TRP A 85 -8.57 -10.70 2.14
CA TRP A 85 -9.20 -10.94 3.45
C TRP A 85 -10.62 -11.46 3.27
N HIS A 86 -11.18 -12.04 4.32
CA HIS A 86 -12.59 -12.39 4.38
C HIS A 86 -13.31 -11.33 5.20
N ASP A 87 -14.40 -10.74 4.68
CA ASP A 87 -15.18 -9.70 5.37
C ASP A 87 -16.27 -10.27 6.29
N GLY A 88 -16.40 -11.60 6.34
CA GLY A 88 -17.44 -12.32 7.08
C GLY A 88 -18.44 -13.00 6.15
N GLU A 89 -18.57 -12.51 4.91
CA GLU A 89 -19.49 -13.06 3.91
C GLU A 89 -18.75 -13.59 2.67
N ARG A 90 -17.69 -12.89 2.23
CA ARG A 90 -16.99 -13.20 1.00
C ARG A 90 -15.50 -12.89 1.08
N LEU A 91 -14.75 -13.53 0.18
CA LEU A 91 -13.35 -13.20 -0.06
C LEU A 91 -13.25 -11.87 -0.81
N ARG A 92 -12.59 -10.89 -0.18
CA ARG A 92 -12.29 -9.56 -0.73
C ARG A 92 -10.81 -9.48 -1.11
N ARG A 93 -10.50 -8.57 -2.04
CA ARG A 93 -9.11 -8.22 -2.38
C ARG A 93 -8.96 -6.75 -2.74
N HIS A 94 -7.79 -6.21 -2.44
CA HIS A 94 -7.39 -4.83 -2.76
C HIS A 94 -5.93 -4.83 -3.22
N ALA A 95 -5.61 -4.06 -4.26
CA ALA A 95 -4.24 -3.79 -4.64
C ALA A 95 -4.02 -2.28 -4.44
N PRO A 96 -3.08 -1.90 -3.54
CA PRO A 96 -2.85 -0.51 -3.21
C PRO A 96 -2.25 0.24 -4.39
N ASP A 97 -2.38 1.55 -4.43
CA ASP A 97 -1.85 2.32 -5.55
C ASP A 97 -0.32 2.27 -5.57
N PHE A 98 0.33 2.46 -4.41
CA PHE A 98 1.78 2.35 -4.26
C PHE A 98 2.24 1.56 -3.03
N PHE A 99 3.40 0.90 -3.17
CA PHE A 99 4.25 0.50 -2.07
C PHE A 99 5.52 1.33 -2.08
N VAL A 100 5.99 1.69 -0.90
CA VAL A 100 7.18 2.51 -0.70
C VAL A 100 8.10 1.81 0.29
N ARG A 101 9.37 1.64 -0.09
CA ARG A 101 10.42 1.22 0.85
C ARG A 101 11.00 2.45 1.53
N LEU A 102 11.00 2.46 2.85
CA LEU A 102 11.62 3.52 3.66
C LEU A 102 13.08 3.22 3.98
N ALA A 103 13.84 4.27 4.33
CA ALA A 103 15.27 4.21 4.63
C ALA A 103 15.59 3.35 5.87
N ASP A 104 14.64 3.18 6.78
CA ASP A 104 14.75 2.30 7.95
C ASP A 104 14.37 0.83 7.63
N GLY A 105 14.06 0.53 6.37
CA GLY A 105 13.69 -0.80 5.91
C GLY A 105 12.20 -1.11 6.03
N ARG A 106 11.38 -0.28 6.70
CA ARG A 106 9.93 -0.53 6.79
C ARG A 106 9.25 -0.29 5.44
N GLY A 107 8.12 -0.96 5.23
CA GLY A 107 7.23 -0.70 4.11
C GLY A 107 6.21 0.37 4.44
N ARG A 108 5.82 1.17 3.46
CA ARG A 108 4.65 2.05 3.52
C ARG A 108 3.73 1.73 2.34
N VAL A 109 2.46 1.46 2.64
CA VAL A 109 1.40 1.29 1.65
C VAL A 109 0.66 2.60 1.50
N VAL A 110 0.46 3.05 0.26
CA VAL A 110 -0.19 4.32 -0.05
C VAL A 110 -1.39 4.08 -0.97
N ASP A 111 -2.54 4.59 -0.54
CA ASP A 111 -3.75 4.67 -1.35
C ASP A 111 -4.13 6.13 -1.58
N VAL A 112 -4.29 6.49 -2.86
CA VAL A 112 -4.52 7.85 -3.32
C VAL A 112 -6.00 8.02 -3.67
N ARG A 113 -6.73 8.85 -2.92
CA ARG A 113 -8.16 9.09 -3.16
C ARG A 113 -8.55 10.52 -2.88
N ALA A 114 -9.26 11.14 -3.83
CA ALA A 114 -9.92 12.42 -3.59
C ALA A 114 -10.94 12.30 -2.44
N ALA A 115 -11.04 13.33 -1.60
CA ALA A 115 -11.81 13.29 -0.35
C ALA A 115 -13.32 13.08 -0.58
N ASP A 116 -13.84 13.51 -1.72
CA ASP A 116 -15.21 13.35 -2.18
C ASP A 116 -15.52 11.95 -2.74
N ARG A 117 -14.54 11.05 -2.83
CA ARG A 117 -14.66 9.70 -3.40
C ARG A 117 -14.45 8.57 -2.40
N VAL A 118 -14.56 8.85 -1.10
CA VAL A 118 -14.48 7.81 -0.07
C VAL A 118 -15.89 7.41 0.34
N ASP A 119 -16.36 6.29 -0.23
CA ASP A 119 -17.58 5.61 0.20
C ASP A 119 -17.29 4.63 1.36
N GLU A 120 -18.33 4.04 1.93
CA GLU A 120 -18.21 3.07 3.04
C GLU A 120 -17.35 1.85 2.66
N VAL A 121 -17.42 1.42 1.40
CA VAL A 121 -16.64 0.30 0.87
C VAL A 121 -15.15 0.65 0.86
N ALA A 122 -14.79 1.85 0.41
CA ALA A 122 -13.42 2.34 0.43
C ALA A 122 -12.90 2.48 1.86
N ALA A 123 -13.73 2.98 2.78
CA ALA A 123 -13.36 3.08 4.19
C ALA A 123 -13.02 1.71 4.81
N GLU A 124 -13.84 0.69 4.57
CA GLU A 124 -13.59 -0.70 5.03
C GLU A 124 -12.26 -1.26 4.49
N VAL A 125 -11.97 -0.98 3.21
CA VAL A 125 -10.71 -1.38 2.57
C VAL A 125 -9.52 -0.68 3.23
N PHE A 126 -9.61 0.61 3.54
CA PHE A 126 -8.54 1.35 4.20
C PHE A 126 -8.29 0.87 5.62
N GLU A 127 -9.34 0.66 6.41
CA GLU A 127 -9.20 0.13 7.77
C GLU A 127 -8.58 -1.27 7.78
N THR A 128 -8.96 -2.11 6.82
CA THR A 128 -8.40 -3.45 6.70
C THR A 128 -6.96 -3.43 6.22
N THR A 129 -6.64 -2.58 5.25
CA THR A 129 -5.27 -2.37 4.76
C THR A 129 -4.37 -1.84 5.86
N GLU A 130 -4.87 -0.89 6.66
CA GLU A 130 -4.14 -0.34 7.79
C GLU A 130 -3.85 -1.39 8.86
N ARG A 131 -4.87 -2.18 9.26
CA ARG A 131 -4.68 -3.28 10.22
C ARG A 131 -3.64 -4.28 9.72
N ALA A 132 -3.69 -4.61 8.44
CA ALA A 132 -2.71 -5.50 7.82
C ALA A 132 -1.29 -4.90 7.88
N CYS A 133 -1.11 -3.63 7.51
CA CYS A 133 0.20 -2.97 7.56
C CYS A 133 0.77 -2.95 8.99
N ARG A 134 -0.04 -2.56 9.98
CA ARG A 134 0.40 -2.52 11.38
C ARG A 134 0.84 -3.88 11.91
N ALA A 135 0.24 -4.97 11.44
CA ALA A 135 0.60 -6.33 11.86
C ALA A 135 2.03 -6.75 11.45
N VAL A 136 2.66 -6.03 10.51
CA VAL A 136 4.03 -6.27 10.04
C VAL A 136 4.92 -5.04 10.13
N ASP A 137 4.58 -4.10 11.03
CA ASP A 137 5.30 -2.84 11.26
C ASP A 137 5.45 -1.97 10.00
N TRP A 138 4.49 -2.07 9.09
CA TRP A 138 4.38 -1.19 7.95
C TRP A 138 3.47 0.01 8.24
N GLU A 139 3.74 1.10 7.54
CA GLU A 139 2.92 2.29 7.58
C GLU A 139 1.82 2.23 6.53
N PHE A 140 0.66 2.80 6.83
CA PHE A 140 -0.40 3.01 5.86
C PHE A 140 -0.68 4.51 5.73
N GLY A 141 -0.70 5.01 4.50
CA GLY A 141 -1.01 6.39 4.18
C GLY A 141 -2.15 6.48 3.18
N ARG A 142 -3.35 6.81 3.66
CA ARG A 142 -4.42 7.29 2.78
C ARG A 142 -4.19 8.78 2.52
N VAL A 143 -4.10 9.15 1.25
CA VAL A 143 -3.73 10.50 0.84
C VAL A 143 -4.70 11.08 -0.19
N GLY A 144 -4.92 12.39 -0.14
CA GLY A 144 -5.90 13.12 -0.96
C GLY A 144 -5.26 14.16 -1.86
N ALA A 145 -6.04 15.16 -2.27
CA ALA A 145 -5.58 16.26 -3.11
C ALA A 145 -4.33 16.94 -2.50
N VAL A 146 -3.27 17.05 -3.30
CA VAL A 146 -2.05 17.75 -2.89
C VAL A 146 -2.31 19.25 -2.89
N ASP A 147 -2.00 19.93 -1.78
CA ASP A 147 -2.07 21.40 -1.75
C ASP A 147 -1.05 22.00 -2.74
N PRO A 148 -1.40 23.08 -3.46
CA PRO A 148 -0.58 23.64 -4.54
C PRO A 148 0.76 24.24 -4.07
N VAL A 149 0.97 24.37 -2.76
CA VAL A 149 2.27 24.67 -2.16
C VAL A 149 2.77 23.39 -1.49
N PRO A 150 3.87 22.78 -1.96
CA PRO A 150 4.45 21.63 -1.29
C PRO A 150 5.03 22.08 0.05
N SER A 151 4.18 22.16 1.07
CA SER A 151 4.66 22.17 2.44
C SER A 151 5.24 20.79 2.68
N ARG A 152 6.43 20.73 3.26
CA ARG A 152 7.15 19.50 3.66
C ARG A 152 6.34 18.60 4.62
N ARG A 153 5.11 18.99 4.96
CA ARG A 153 4.09 18.21 5.64
C ARG A 153 3.00 17.87 4.63
N SER A 154 3.19 16.80 3.88
CA SER A 154 2.07 16.14 3.20
C SER A 154 1.03 15.75 4.27
N HIS A 155 -0.26 15.90 3.97
CA HIS A 155 -1.37 15.59 4.87
C HIS A 155 -1.51 14.06 5.00
N TRP A 156 -0.54 13.43 5.65
CA TRP A 156 -0.64 12.06 6.08
C TRP A 156 -1.76 11.98 7.12
N THR A 157 -2.95 11.52 6.72
CA THR A 157 -3.91 11.05 7.72
C THR A 157 -3.40 9.72 8.26
N SER A 158 -2.57 9.78 9.31
CA SER A 158 -2.30 8.65 10.19
C SER A 158 -3.24 8.72 11.39
N PRO A 159 -3.88 7.61 11.80
CA PRO A 159 -4.47 7.54 13.12
C PRO A 159 -3.35 7.52 14.16
N ARG A 160 -3.55 8.30 15.22
CA ARG A 160 -2.63 8.46 16.36
C ARG A 160 -2.05 7.12 16.84
N LYS A 161 -0.75 7.12 17.18
CA LYS A 161 -0.11 6.03 17.96
C LYS A 161 -0.90 5.82 19.26
N ALA A 162 -1.59 4.70 19.39
CA ALA A 162 -1.92 4.15 20.69
C ALA A 162 -0.77 3.22 21.08
N ALA A 163 0.20 3.77 21.81
CA ALA A 163 1.10 2.94 22.60
C ALA A 163 0.28 2.33 23.74
N ALA A 164 0.06 1.01 23.72
CA ALA A 164 -0.31 0.25 24.91
C ALA A 164 -0.08 -1.26 24.69
N GLN A 165 1.05 -1.72 25.26
CA GLN A 165 1.11 -2.88 26.14
C GLN A 165 0.89 -4.28 25.53
N GLN A 166 2.02 -4.98 25.39
CA GLN A 166 2.09 -6.44 25.54
C GLN A 166 1.27 -6.88 26.76
N ARG A 167 0.24 -7.69 26.54
CA ARG A 167 -0.23 -8.68 27.51
C ARG A 167 -0.51 -9.97 26.77
N GLU A 168 0.14 -11.02 27.26
CA GLU A 168 -0.13 -12.43 27.00
C GLU A 168 -1.62 -12.72 26.88
N LEU A 169 -2.00 -13.42 25.82
CA LEU A 169 -3.04 -14.44 25.91
C LEU A 169 -2.49 -15.68 25.22
N GLY A 170 -2.05 -16.61 26.07
CA GLY A 170 -1.65 -17.95 25.68
C GLY A 170 -2.83 -18.72 25.12
N LEU A 171 -2.62 -19.34 23.97
CA LEU A 171 -3.34 -20.52 23.51
C LEU A 171 -2.33 -21.44 22.81
N ALA A 172 -1.38 -21.95 23.59
CA ALA A 172 -0.93 -23.33 23.47
C ALA A 172 -1.77 -24.09 24.51
N GLY A 173 -2.38 -25.24 24.28
CA GLY A 173 -2.29 -26.20 23.20
C GLY A 173 -2.75 -27.49 23.86
N ASP A 174 -3.98 -27.92 23.61
CA ASP A 174 -4.47 -29.17 24.18
C ASP A 174 -4.25 -30.29 23.16
N CYS A 175 -3.16 -31.02 23.38
CA CYS A 175 -2.97 -32.38 22.90
C CYS A 175 -2.82 -33.32 24.11
N LEU A 176 -3.80 -34.21 24.28
CA LEU A 176 -3.74 -35.59 24.80
C LEU A 176 -3.43 -35.82 26.30
N HIS A 177 -4.38 -36.39 27.05
CA HIS A 177 -4.40 -37.82 27.42
C HIS A 177 -5.64 -38.19 28.28
N ASP A 178 -6.08 -39.44 28.08
CA ASP A 178 -7.08 -40.29 28.77
C ASP A 178 -8.60 -39.98 28.62
#